data_AF-A0A960YUY0-F1
#
_entry.id   AF-A0A960YUY0-F1
#
_cell.length_a   1.000
_cell.length_b   1.000
_cell.length_c   1.000
_cell.angle_alpha   90.00
_cell.angle_beta   90.00
_cell.angle_gamma   90.00
#
_symmetry.space_group_name_H-M   'P 1'
#
loop_
_entity.id
_entity.type
_entity.pdbx_description
1 polymer ?
#
loop_
_entity_poly.entity_id
_entity_poly.type
_entity_poly.pdbx_seq_one_letter_code
_entity_poly.pdbx_strand_id
1 'polypeptide(L)'
;MFIKIFLFLLTIATPIFSNPIILDSDWEILEEKYERKDGVPEEVLNPKNFKWKQISRNETALNSENKKYKLIRIPIKEHSFKEPVIFLNRNIFSIRVFQNKKIIYKFSDDKQFLPSSFLGWIWHEIILKKEKKVSYIYFEFYSEIDFPFPIPLLYEREEFKREFIKNNLMSFFISIFSILLGIFLLINYFFKTKEYIYLSLASFYIFLGTWLLNIHEFIQYLVPITPTRLQIEYLSMYVSPVFALWFIELNFPSRANK
;
A
#
# COMPACT_ATOMS: atom_id res chain seq x y z
N MET A 1 -33.21 -5.56 13.15
CA MET A 1 -33.39 -4.42 12.21
C MET A 1 -32.07 -4.02 11.54
N PHE A 2 -30.99 -3.80 12.29
CA PHE A 2 -29.65 -3.48 11.77
C PHE A 2 -29.08 -4.50 10.77
N ILE A 3 -29.24 -5.81 11.02
CA ILE A 3 -28.75 -6.87 10.12
C ILE A 3 -29.46 -6.85 8.74
N LYS A 4 -30.74 -6.46 8.69
CA LYS A 4 -31.49 -6.38 7.44
C LYS A 4 -31.11 -5.14 6.62
N ILE A 5 -30.79 -4.02 7.28
CA ILE A 5 -30.25 -2.82 6.63
C ILE A 5 -28.83 -3.10 6.08
N PHE A 6 -28.03 -3.85 6.84
CA PHE A 6 -26.69 -4.28 6.44
C PHE A 6 -26.70 -5.21 5.21
N LEU A 7 -27.61 -6.19 5.19
CA LEU A 7 -27.81 -7.07 4.01
C LEU A 7 -28.39 -6.33 2.81
N PHE A 8 -29.25 -5.32 3.00
CA PHE A 8 -29.85 -4.55 1.92
C PHE A 8 -28.85 -3.60 1.23
N LEU A 9 -27.87 -3.08 1.97
CA LEU A 9 -26.77 -2.27 1.43
C LEU A 9 -25.78 -3.08 0.57
N LEU A 10 -25.70 -4.40 0.76
CA LEU A 10 -24.87 -5.31 -0.03
C LEU A 10 -25.43 -5.58 -1.44
N THR A 11 -26.73 -5.36 -1.66
CA THR A 11 -27.44 -5.74 -2.90
C THR A 11 -27.60 -4.63 -3.94
N ILE A 12 -27.14 -3.40 -3.69
CA ILE A 12 -27.34 -2.30 -4.63
C ILE A 12 -26.03 -1.97 -5.36
N ALA A 13 -26.11 -2.08 -6.68
CA ALA A 13 -25.13 -1.75 -7.70
C ALA A 13 -24.05 -2.83 -7.96
N THR A 14 -24.28 -3.59 -9.04
CA THR A 14 -23.21 -3.97 -9.97
C THR A 14 -23.07 -2.85 -11.01
N PRO A 15 -22.17 -1.87 -10.82
CA PRO A 15 -21.76 -1.04 -11.93
C PRO A 15 -21.17 -1.91 -13.03
N ILE A 16 -21.41 -1.52 -14.27
CA ILE A 16 -20.58 -1.91 -15.39
C ILE A 16 -19.27 -1.15 -15.18
N PHE A 17 -18.21 -1.85 -14.79
CA PHE A 17 -16.87 -1.28 -14.60
C PHE A 17 -16.01 -1.60 -15.81
N SER A 18 -15.11 -0.71 -16.20
CA SER A 18 -13.97 -1.13 -17.01
C SER A 18 -13.00 -1.89 -16.09
N ASN A 19 -12.69 -3.13 -16.43
CA ASN A 19 -11.64 -3.85 -15.72
C ASN A 19 -10.31 -3.11 -15.93
N PRO A 20 -9.43 -3.06 -14.92
CA PRO A 20 -8.10 -2.49 -15.10
C PRO A 20 -7.38 -3.14 -16.28
N ILE A 21 -6.65 -2.33 -17.02
CA ILE A 21 -5.69 -2.85 -17.99
C ILE A 21 -4.44 -3.24 -17.21
N ILE A 22 -4.20 -4.54 -17.13
CA ILE A 22 -3.01 -5.10 -16.48
C ILE A 22 -1.80 -4.89 -17.38
N LEU A 23 -0.74 -4.27 -16.84
CA LEU A 23 0.52 -4.03 -17.54
C LEU A 23 1.58 -5.06 -17.10
N ASP A 24 1.38 -6.33 -17.47
CA ASP A 24 2.18 -7.49 -17.03
C ASP A 24 3.09 -8.08 -18.13
N SER A 25 3.03 -7.57 -19.35
CA SER A 25 3.78 -8.08 -20.50
C SER A 25 4.76 -7.05 -21.06
N ASP A 26 5.76 -7.56 -21.78
CA ASP A 26 6.69 -6.75 -22.59
C ASP A 26 7.49 -5.72 -21.79
N TRP A 27 7.82 -6.07 -20.54
CA TRP A 27 8.68 -5.25 -19.71
C TRP A 27 10.11 -5.32 -20.22
N GLU A 28 10.79 -4.18 -20.20
CA GLU A 28 12.18 -4.12 -20.55
C GLU A 28 12.98 -3.41 -19.46
N ILE A 29 14.21 -3.84 -19.24
CA ILE A 29 15.13 -3.28 -18.25
C ILE A 29 16.38 -2.74 -18.92
N LEU A 30 16.94 -1.70 -18.31
CA LEU A 30 18.31 -1.27 -18.55
C LEU A 30 19.22 -1.94 -17.52
N GLU A 31 20.14 -2.80 -17.98
CA GLU A 31 21.13 -3.46 -17.10
C GLU A 31 22.37 -2.58 -16.83
N GLU A 32 22.57 -1.56 -17.66
CA GLU A 32 23.71 -0.65 -17.58
C GLU A 32 23.51 0.41 -16.48
N LYS A 33 24.62 0.88 -15.90
CA LYS A 33 24.59 2.04 -15.02
C LYS A 33 24.31 3.28 -15.86
N TYR A 34 23.52 4.18 -15.31
CA TYR A 34 23.14 5.42 -15.97
C TYR A 34 23.32 6.62 -15.05
N GLU A 35 23.51 7.78 -15.66
CA GLU A 35 23.55 9.07 -14.97
C GLU A 35 22.27 9.86 -15.24
N ARG A 36 21.95 10.80 -14.34
CA ARG A 36 20.78 11.65 -14.46
C ARG A 36 21.22 13.04 -14.90
N LYS A 37 20.64 13.53 -15.99
CA LYS A 37 20.72 14.94 -16.39
C LYS A 37 19.43 15.63 -15.99
N ASP A 38 19.52 16.66 -15.15
CA ASP A 38 18.36 17.38 -14.59
C ASP A 38 17.33 16.45 -13.92
N GLY A 39 17.81 15.36 -13.29
CA GLY A 39 16.98 14.37 -12.61
C GLY A 39 16.33 13.32 -13.51
N VAL A 40 16.54 13.38 -14.84
CA VAL A 40 16.03 12.40 -15.81
C VAL A 40 17.19 11.57 -16.40
N PRO A 41 17.10 10.23 -16.45
CA PRO A 41 18.10 9.41 -17.13
C PRO A 41 18.19 9.69 -18.63
N GLU A 42 19.38 9.63 -19.22
CA GLU A 42 19.56 9.85 -20.67
C GLU A 42 18.79 8.82 -21.51
N GLU A 43 18.61 7.62 -20.98
CA GLU A 43 17.88 6.50 -21.58
C GLU A 43 16.37 6.79 -21.66
N VAL A 44 15.87 7.69 -20.83
CA VAL A 44 14.49 8.20 -20.94
C VAL A 44 14.42 9.32 -21.99
N LEU A 45 15.48 10.13 -22.12
CA LEU A 45 15.55 11.23 -23.09
C LEU A 45 15.71 10.72 -24.53
N ASN A 46 16.57 9.71 -24.72
CA ASN A 46 16.97 9.16 -26.02
C ASN A 46 16.94 7.62 -26.01
N PRO A 47 15.77 6.98 -25.78
CA PRO A 47 15.66 5.54 -25.55
C PRO A 47 16.15 4.65 -26.70
N LYS A 48 16.20 5.18 -27.93
CA LYS A 48 16.65 4.45 -29.11
C LYS A 48 18.17 4.21 -29.15
N ASN A 49 18.94 4.97 -28.38
CA ASN A 49 20.40 4.88 -28.36
C ASN A 49 20.90 3.76 -27.45
N PHE A 50 20.01 3.13 -26.69
CA PHE A 50 20.36 2.16 -25.64
C PHE A 50 19.72 0.81 -25.92
N LYS A 51 20.41 -0.26 -25.48
CA LYS A 51 19.90 -1.62 -25.58
C LYS A 51 19.05 -1.94 -24.37
N TRP A 52 17.78 -2.22 -24.63
CA TRP A 52 16.81 -2.63 -23.63
C TRP A 52 16.63 -4.15 -23.70
N LYS A 53 16.65 -4.80 -22.54
CA LYS A 53 16.49 -6.25 -22.46
C LYS A 53 15.08 -6.57 -21.99
N GLN A 54 14.37 -7.41 -22.74
CA GLN A 54 13.07 -7.90 -22.32
C GLN A 54 13.22 -8.78 -21.08
N ILE A 55 12.35 -8.58 -20.10
CA ILE A 55 12.36 -9.29 -18.83
C ILE A 55 10.95 -9.70 -18.42
N SER A 56 10.88 -10.76 -17.63
CA SER A 56 9.71 -11.07 -16.82
C SER A 56 9.69 -10.26 -15.53
N ARG A 57 8.52 -10.14 -14.90
CA ARG A 57 8.37 -9.48 -13.61
C ARG A 57 9.33 -10.02 -12.55
N ASN A 58 9.57 -11.32 -12.50
CA ASN A 58 10.39 -11.92 -11.44
C ASN A 58 11.86 -11.45 -11.49
N GLU A 59 12.34 -11.05 -12.66
CA GLU A 59 13.71 -10.53 -12.86
C GLU A 59 13.88 -9.07 -12.39
N THR A 60 12.78 -8.42 -12.01
CA THR A 60 12.84 -7.07 -11.41
C THR A 60 13.34 -7.07 -9.97
N ALA A 61 13.32 -8.22 -9.29
CA ALA A 61 13.74 -8.36 -7.90
C ALA A 61 15.20 -7.88 -7.71
N LEU A 62 15.40 -7.00 -6.73
CA LEU A 62 16.70 -6.39 -6.45
C LEU A 62 17.49 -7.31 -5.52
N ASN A 63 18.44 -8.07 -6.08
CA ASN A 63 19.37 -8.82 -5.25
C ASN A 63 20.10 -7.84 -4.30
N SER A 64 20.09 -8.16 -3.01
CA SER A 64 20.73 -7.42 -1.92
C SER A 64 22.20 -7.05 -2.17
N GLU A 65 22.92 -7.81 -2.99
CA GLU A 65 24.32 -7.52 -3.38
C GLU A 65 24.45 -6.34 -4.34
N ASN A 66 23.39 -5.97 -5.04
CA ASN A 66 23.38 -4.99 -6.12
C ASN A 66 22.44 -3.83 -5.78
N LYS A 67 22.65 -3.21 -4.59
CA LYS A 67 21.95 -2.02 -4.04
C LYS A 67 22.01 -0.80 -4.99
N LYS A 68 21.35 -0.88 -6.13
CA LYS A 68 21.35 0.12 -7.19
C LYS A 68 19.93 0.36 -7.66
N TYR A 69 19.71 1.55 -8.19
CA TYR A 69 18.48 1.83 -8.90
C TYR A 69 18.38 0.95 -10.15
N LYS A 70 17.21 0.38 -10.39
CA LYS A 70 16.86 -0.27 -11.66
C LYS A 70 15.97 0.67 -12.45
N LEU A 71 16.16 0.69 -13.76
CA LEU A 71 15.30 1.41 -14.70
C LEU A 71 14.60 0.40 -15.60
N ILE A 72 13.28 0.30 -15.44
CA ILE A 72 12.43 -0.50 -16.34
C ILE A 72 11.56 0.42 -17.18
N ARG A 73 11.14 -0.05 -18.34
CA ARG A 73 10.09 0.57 -19.15
C ARG A 73 9.02 -0.44 -19.49
N ILE A 74 7.78 0.03 -19.50
CA ILE A 74 6.59 -0.79 -19.72
C ILE A 74 5.77 -0.14 -20.81
N PRO A 75 5.39 -0.86 -21.87
CA PRO A 75 4.58 -0.30 -22.93
C PRO A 75 3.17 0.01 -22.44
N ILE A 76 2.62 1.15 -22.85
CA ILE A 76 1.24 1.49 -22.56
C ILE A 76 0.35 0.88 -23.64
N LYS A 77 -0.53 -0.03 -23.22
CA LYS A 77 -1.58 -0.60 -24.08
C LYS A 77 -2.56 0.51 -24.47
N GLU A 78 -3.06 0.49 -25.71
CA GLU A 78 -4.03 1.48 -26.18
C GLU A 78 -5.30 1.49 -25.31
N HIS A 79 -5.78 2.68 -24.94
CA HIS A 79 -6.92 2.83 -24.03
C HIS A 79 -7.72 4.09 -24.36
N SER A 80 -8.99 4.11 -23.95
CA SER A 80 -9.90 5.26 -24.12
C SER A 80 -10.03 6.14 -22.88
N PHE A 81 -9.27 5.85 -21.80
CA PHE A 81 -9.33 6.61 -20.55
C PHE A 81 -9.04 8.10 -20.76
N LYS A 82 -9.88 8.96 -20.17
CA LYS A 82 -9.78 10.42 -20.20
C LYS A 82 -8.72 10.93 -19.22
N GLU A 83 -8.72 10.38 -18.01
CA GLU A 83 -7.76 10.63 -16.94
C GLU A 83 -7.08 9.31 -16.52
N PRO A 84 -6.16 8.79 -17.35
CA PRO A 84 -5.47 7.55 -17.03
C PRO A 84 -4.59 7.67 -15.78
N VAL A 85 -4.72 6.70 -14.88
CA VAL A 85 -3.86 6.56 -13.69
C VAL A 85 -3.24 5.17 -13.64
N ILE A 86 -1.98 5.12 -13.26
CA ILE A 86 -1.32 3.86 -12.89
C ILE A 86 -1.43 3.68 -11.39
N PHE A 87 -2.03 2.58 -10.97
CA PHE A 87 -2.02 2.12 -9.60
C PHE A 87 -0.91 1.09 -9.42
N LEU A 88 -0.06 1.33 -8.43
CA LEU A 88 0.89 0.34 -7.91
C LEU A 88 0.42 -0.09 -6.53
N ASN A 89 0.24 -1.40 -6.34
CA ASN A 89 -0.12 -1.94 -5.03
C ASN A 89 0.98 -1.69 -3.98
N ARG A 90 0.66 -1.88 -2.70
CA ARG A 90 1.55 -1.63 -1.57
C ARG A 90 2.94 -2.21 -1.78
N ASN A 91 3.94 -1.35 -1.70
CA ASN A 91 5.35 -1.69 -1.84
C ASN A 91 6.20 -0.71 -1.03
N ILE A 92 7.50 -0.97 -0.96
CA ILE A 92 8.49 -0.17 -0.18
C ILE A 92 9.54 0.47 -1.10
N PHE A 93 9.30 0.50 -2.40
CA PHE A 93 10.28 0.98 -3.34
C PHE A 93 10.40 2.51 -3.23
N SER A 94 11.61 3.04 -3.39
CA SER A 94 11.73 4.42 -3.88
C SER A 94 11.39 4.37 -5.36
N ILE A 95 10.51 5.26 -5.82
CA ILE A 95 10.02 5.21 -7.20
C ILE A 95 10.14 6.60 -7.82
N ARG A 96 10.65 6.66 -9.04
CA ARG A 96 10.48 7.80 -9.95
C ARG A 96 9.87 7.31 -11.24
N VAL A 97 8.83 8.00 -11.67
CA VAL A 97 8.11 7.66 -12.90
C VAL A 97 8.31 8.75 -13.90
N PHE A 98 8.69 8.36 -15.11
CA PHE A 98 8.89 9.26 -16.23
C PHE A 98 7.92 8.95 -17.35
N GLN A 99 7.42 10.02 -17.96
CA GLN A 99 6.59 10.00 -19.14
C GLN A 99 7.05 11.15 -20.04
N ASN A 100 7.28 10.85 -21.32
CA ASN A 100 7.70 11.84 -22.32
C ASN A 100 8.84 12.74 -21.85
N LYS A 101 9.93 12.12 -21.38
CA LYS A 101 11.16 12.82 -20.97
C LYS A 101 11.01 13.71 -19.74
N LYS A 102 9.93 13.57 -18.97
CA LYS A 102 9.66 14.35 -17.75
C LYS A 102 9.32 13.44 -16.59
N ILE A 103 9.72 13.84 -15.39
CA ILE A 103 9.24 13.24 -14.14
C ILE A 103 7.75 13.58 -14.00
N ILE A 104 6.92 12.57 -13.76
CA ILE A 104 5.49 12.73 -13.46
C ILE A 104 5.14 12.31 -12.03
N TYR A 105 6.00 11.50 -11.41
CA TYR A 105 5.81 11.05 -10.03
C TYR A 105 7.15 10.76 -9.37
N LYS A 106 7.25 11.05 -8.08
CA LYS A 106 8.39 10.72 -7.24
C LYS A 106 7.91 10.34 -5.85
N PHE A 107 8.39 9.21 -5.37
CA PHE A 107 8.19 8.75 -4.00
C PHE A 107 9.54 8.39 -3.37
N SER A 108 9.87 9.12 -2.31
CA SER A 108 11.05 8.92 -1.46
C SER A 108 12.39 8.86 -2.22
N ASP A 109 13.42 8.38 -1.54
CA ASP A 109 14.76 8.06 -2.04
C ASP A 109 15.31 6.79 -1.35
N ASP A 110 16.61 6.54 -1.51
CA ASP A 110 17.34 5.43 -0.90
C ASP A 110 17.41 5.53 0.63
N LYS A 111 17.30 6.74 1.21
CA LYS A 111 17.30 6.95 2.66
C LYS A 111 16.06 6.41 3.34
N GLN A 112 15.00 6.04 2.61
CA GLN A 112 13.81 5.45 3.23
C GLN A 112 14.11 4.16 3.98
N PHE A 113 15.19 3.46 3.66
CA PHE A 113 15.58 2.23 4.37
C PHE A 113 16.31 2.51 5.68
N LEU A 114 16.60 3.79 6.00
CA LEU A 114 17.06 4.20 7.32
C LEU A 114 15.89 4.15 8.32
N PRO A 115 16.08 3.61 9.54
CA PRO A 115 15.01 3.50 10.54
C PRO A 115 14.26 4.81 10.83
N SER A 116 14.94 5.95 10.78
CA SER A 116 14.36 7.28 11.03
C SER A 116 13.50 7.82 9.88
N SER A 117 13.66 7.27 8.69
CA SER A 117 13.09 7.79 7.44
C SER A 117 12.22 6.77 6.72
N PHE A 118 11.99 5.61 7.33
CA PHE A 118 11.13 4.58 6.81
C PHE A 118 9.69 5.05 6.71
N LEU A 119 9.14 4.91 5.49
CA LEU A 119 7.77 5.33 5.16
C LEU A 119 6.82 4.14 4.99
N GLY A 120 7.26 2.91 5.26
CA GLY A 120 6.38 1.75 5.26
C GLY A 120 6.01 1.27 3.85
N TRP A 121 5.06 0.33 3.82
CA TRP A 121 4.51 -0.21 2.59
C TRP A 121 3.34 0.67 2.12
N ILE A 122 3.51 1.36 1.01
CA ILE A 122 2.57 2.34 0.48
C ILE A 122 2.14 1.96 -0.93
N TRP A 123 0.87 2.19 -1.24
CA TRP A 123 0.36 2.09 -2.61
C TRP A 123 0.50 3.43 -3.32
N HIS A 124 0.57 3.45 -4.65
CA HIS A 124 0.79 4.69 -5.41
C HIS A 124 -0.27 4.89 -6.48
N GLU A 125 -0.87 6.08 -6.50
CA GLU A 125 -1.63 6.62 -7.65
C GLU A 125 -0.70 7.54 -8.45
N ILE A 126 -0.42 7.14 -9.69
CA ILE A 126 0.44 7.90 -10.61
C ILE A 126 -0.43 8.44 -11.75
N ILE A 127 -0.64 9.75 -11.76
CA ILE A 127 -1.45 10.41 -12.78
C ILE A 127 -0.64 10.54 -14.07
N LEU A 128 -1.15 9.95 -15.15
CA LEU A 128 -0.52 10.08 -16.47
C LEU A 128 -0.97 11.36 -17.14
N LYS A 129 -0.02 12.05 -17.80
CA LYS A 129 -0.34 13.21 -18.65
C LYS A 129 -1.00 12.72 -19.93
N LYS A 130 -2.06 13.42 -20.32
CA LYS A 130 -2.79 13.15 -21.56
C LYS A 130 -1.94 13.55 -22.76
N GLU A 131 -1.39 12.57 -23.46
CA GLU A 131 -0.62 12.79 -24.68
C GLU A 131 -1.03 11.81 -25.78
N LYS A 132 -1.05 12.28 -27.03
CA LYS A 132 -1.59 11.53 -28.17
C LYS A 132 -0.79 10.28 -28.54
N LYS A 133 0.48 10.18 -28.13
CA LYS A 133 1.36 9.04 -28.40
C LYS A 133 2.30 8.83 -27.23
N VAL A 134 1.91 8.00 -26.28
CA VAL A 134 2.80 7.54 -25.21
C VAL A 134 3.07 6.07 -25.43
N SER A 135 4.30 5.73 -25.82
CA SER A 135 4.66 4.34 -26.10
C SER A 135 5.09 3.59 -24.85
N TYR A 136 5.75 4.26 -23.91
CA TYR A 136 6.30 3.65 -22.70
C TYR A 136 6.16 4.56 -21.47
N ILE A 137 5.94 3.95 -20.31
CA ILE A 137 6.22 4.55 -19.00
C ILE A 137 7.51 3.96 -18.47
N TYR A 138 8.35 4.82 -17.90
CA TYR A 138 9.62 4.42 -17.30
C TYR A 138 9.50 4.47 -15.79
N PHE A 139 9.91 3.40 -15.12
CA PHE A 139 10.01 3.32 -13.67
C PHE A 139 11.47 3.15 -13.28
N GLU A 140 12.00 4.16 -12.62
CA GLU A 140 13.24 4.04 -11.85
C GLU A 140 12.85 3.66 -10.43
N PHE A 141 13.44 2.60 -9.88
CA PHE A 141 13.16 2.19 -8.52
C PHE A 141 14.37 1.64 -7.76
N TYR A 142 14.31 1.73 -6.44
CA TYR A 142 15.32 1.22 -5.50
C TYR A 142 14.65 0.53 -4.31
N SER A 143 15.25 -0.56 -3.83
CA SER A 143 14.90 -1.27 -2.61
C SER A 143 16.13 -1.99 -2.04
N GLU A 144 16.23 -2.03 -0.71
CA GLU A 144 17.21 -2.89 -0.01
C GLU A 144 16.71 -4.31 0.23
N ILE A 145 15.42 -4.56 -0.01
CA ILE A 145 14.79 -5.87 0.12
C ILE A 145 14.58 -6.47 -1.26
N ASP A 146 14.91 -7.75 -1.39
CA ASP A 146 14.72 -8.52 -2.61
C ASP A 146 13.25 -8.87 -2.81
N PHE A 147 12.53 -7.96 -3.46
CA PHE A 147 11.12 -8.12 -3.79
C PHE A 147 10.89 -7.73 -5.26
N PRO A 148 10.07 -8.48 -6.02
CA PRO A 148 9.75 -8.12 -7.39
C PRO A 148 8.89 -6.85 -7.45
N PHE A 149 9.16 -6.00 -8.44
CA PHE A 149 8.40 -4.78 -8.70
C PHE A 149 6.89 -5.10 -8.85
N PRO A 150 5.97 -4.29 -8.30
CA PRO A 150 4.53 -4.55 -8.37
C PRO A 150 4.05 -4.51 -9.82
N ILE A 151 3.01 -5.30 -10.14
CA ILE A 151 2.35 -5.22 -11.45
C ILE A 151 1.57 -3.89 -11.50
N PRO A 152 1.87 -3.00 -12.46
CA PRO A 152 1.10 -1.78 -12.61
C PRO A 152 -0.28 -2.07 -13.21
N LEU A 153 -1.29 -1.42 -12.65
CA LEU A 153 -2.67 -1.50 -13.13
C LEU A 153 -3.07 -0.14 -13.68
N LEU A 154 -3.52 -0.09 -14.92
CA LEU A 154 -3.97 1.14 -15.58
C LEU A 154 -5.49 1.25 -15.48
N TYR A 155 -5.96 2.38 -14.94
CA TYR A 155 -7.37 2.68 -14.70
C TYR A 155 -7.77 4.05 -15.26
N GLU A 156 -9.08 4.24 -15.46
CA GLU A 156 -9.70 5.58 -15.42
C GLU A 156 -9.77 6.06 -13.98
N ARG A 157 -9.32 7.30 -13.71
CA ARG A 157 -9.15 7.82 -12.34
C ARG A 157 -10.40 7.75 -11.48
N GLU A 158 -11.54 8.15 -12.03
CA GLU A 158 -12.81 8.19 -11.30
C GLU A 158 -13.33 6.77 -11.00
N GLU A 159 -13.09 5.83 -11.90
CA GLU A 159 -13.42 4.42 -11.66
C GLU A 159 -12.52 3.82 -10.58
N PHE A 160 -11.22 4.09 -10.64
CA PHE A 160 -10.26 3.70 -9.60
C PHE A 160 -10.68 4.20 -8.22
N LYS A 161 -10.97 5.50 -8.06
CA LYS A 161 -11.40 6.04 -6.76
C LYS A 161 -12.67 5.36 -6.25
N ARG A 162 -13.65 5.14 -7.12
CA ARG A 162 -14.91 4.49 -6.74
C ARG A 162 -14.68 3.06 -6.28
N GLU A 163 -13.92 2.29 -7.04
CA GLU A 163 -13.59 0.90 -6.73
C GLU A 163 -12.76 0.80 -5.45
N PHE A 164 -11.73 1.65 -5.34
CA PHE A 164 -10.88 1.74 -4.17
C PHE A 164 -11.68 2.01 -2.90
N ILE A 165 -12.60 2.99 -2.91
CA ILE A 165 -13.48 3.28 -1.76
C ILE A 165 -14.38 2.10 -1.46
N LYS A 166 -15.04 1.51 -2.47
CA LYS A 166 -15.99 0.40 -2.27
C LYS A 166 -15.31 -0.83 -1.67
N ASN A 167 -14.14 -1.20 -2.17
CA ASN A 167 -13.42 -2.40 -1.73
C ASN A 167 -12.85 -2.24 -0.32
N ASN A 168 -12.50 -1.01 0.06
CA ASN A 168 -11.90 -0.69 1.35
C ASN A 168 -12.94 -0.32 2.44
N LEU A 169 -14.21 -0.08 2.09
CA LEU A 169 -15.20 0.42 3.04
C LEU A 169 -15.45 -0.54 4.22
N MET A 170 -15.56 -1.85 3.94
CA MET A 170 -15.90 -2.85 4.95
C MET A 170 -14.79 -3.01 6.00
N SER A 171 -13.54 -3.13 5.55
CA SER A 171 -12.37 -3.23 6.42
C SER A 171 -12.17 -1.97 7.27
N PHE A 172 -12.50 -0.80 6.72
CA PHE A 172 -12.51 0.45 7.48
C PHE A 172 -13.51 0.42 8.63
N PHE A 173 -14.74 -0.02 8.38
CA PHE A 173 -15.77 -0.15 9.41
C PHE A 173 -15.39 -1.15 10.50
N ILE A 174 -14.79 -2.28 10.14
CA ILE A 174 -14.28 -3.26 11.11
C ILE A 174 -13.25 -2.63 12.04
N SER A 175 -12.36 -1.81 11.50
CA SER A 175 -11.31 -1.11 12.26
C SER A 175 -11.92 -0.16 13.29
N ILE A 176 -12.85 0.70 12.87
CA ILE A 176 -13.55 1.63 13.77
C ILE A 176 -14.37 0.88 14.81
N PHE A 177 -15.13 -0.13 14.40
CA PHE A 177 -15.98 -0.90 15.30
C PHE A 177 -15.16 -1.60 16.40
N SER A 178 -13.97 -2.11 16.05
CA SER A 178 -13.04 -2.69 17.02
C SER A 178 -12.60 -1.67 18.07
N ILE A 179 -12.22 -0.45 17.65
CA ILE A 179 -11.84 0.62 18.59
C ILE A 179 -13.02 0.99 19.50
N LEU A 180 -14.23 1.16 18.94
CA LEU A 180 -15.43 1.50 19.70
C LEU A 180 -15.80 0.42 20.73
N LEU A 181 -15.70 -0.85 20.34
CA LEU A 181 -15.92 -1.98 21.24
C LEU A 181 -14.89 -1.98 22.38
N GLY A 182 -13.61 -1.73 22.06
CA GLY A 182 -12.57 -1.61 23.07
C GLY A 182 -12.81 -0.45 24.06
N ILE A 183 -13.25 0.72 23.58
CA ILE A 183 -13.65 1.85 24.42
C ILE A 183 -14.84 1.47 25.31
N PHE A 184 -15.85 0.80 24.77
CA PHE A 184 -17.01 0.34 25.54
C PHE A 184 -16.59 -0.62 26.67
N LEU A 185 -15.69 -1.56 26.39
CA LEU A 185 -15.14 -2.48 27.40
C LEU A 185 -14.30 -1.75 28.45
N LEU A 186 -13.53 -0.74 28.05
CA LEU A 186 -12.75 0.09 28.95
C LEU A 186 -13.65 0.88 29.91
N ILE A 187 -14.76 1.41 29.40
CA ILE A 187 -15.80 2.05 30.21
C ILE A 187 -16.34 1.04 31.22
N ASN A 188 -16.71 -0.17 30.79
CA ASN A 188 -17.21 -1.22 31.69
C ASN A 188 -16.18 -1.60 32.77
N TYR A 189 -14.89 -1.63 32.47
CA TYR A 189 -13.83 -1.84 33.46
C TYR A 189 -13.91 -0.83 34.63
N PHE A 190 -14.15 0.45 34.32
CA PHE A 190 -14.28 1.49 35.36
C PHE A 190 -15.60 1.39 36.15
N PHE A 191 -16.70 0.95 35.53
CA PHE A 191 -18.02 0.88 36.18
C PHE A 191 -18.29 -0.43 36.94
N LYS A 192 -17.77 -1.57 36.47
CA LYS A 192 -18.08 -2.91 37.01
C LYS A 192 -16.91 -3.52 37.78
N THR A 193 -16.41 -2.82 38.80
CA THR A 193 -15.48 -3.38 39.81
C THR A 193 -14.01 -3.62 39.40
N LYS A 194 -13.54 -3.05 38.28
CA LYS A 194 -12.15 -3.18 37.81
C LYS A 194 -11.71 -4.63 37.54
N GLU A 195 -12.61 -5.47 37.04
CA GLU A 195 -12.24 -6.81 36.59
C GLU A 195 -11.25 -6.72 35.41
N TYR A 196 -10.04 -7.23 35.60
CA TYR A 196 -8.96 -7.15 34.62
C TYR A 196 -9.31 -7.78 33.26
N ILE A 197 -10.31 -8.67 33.20
CA ILE A 197 -10.85 -9.25 31.96
C ILE A 197 -11.36 -8.16 31.01
N TYR A 198 -12.06 -7.14 31.52
CA TYR A 198 -12.53 -6.03 30.70
C TYR A 198 -11.37 -5.17 30.19
N LEU A 199 -10.35 -4.96 31.01
CA LEU A 199 -9.16 -4.19 30.62
C LEU A 199 -8.35 -4.92 29.54
N SER A 200 -8.12 -6.23 29.70
CA SER A 200 -7.39 -7.02 28.71
C SER A 200 -8.09 -7.03 27.35
N LEU A 201 -9.40 -7.25 27.32
CA LEU A 201 -10.18 -7.20 26.07
C LEU A 201 -10.25 -5.78 25.49
N ALA A 202 -10.45 -4.76 26.33
CA ALA A 202 -10.47 -3.37 25.88
C ALA A 202 -9.18 -2.99 25.16
N SER A 203 -8.04 -3.25 25.80
CA SER A 203 -6.72 -2.98 25.23
C SER A 203 -6.48 -3.79 23.96
N PHE A 204 -6.84 -5.09 23.92
CA PHE A 204 -6.77 -5.89 22.70
C PHE A 204 -7.52 -5.24 21.53
N TYR A 205 -8.79 -4.90 21.72
CA TYR A 205 -9.62 -4.33 20.68
C TYR A 205 -9.18 -2.93 20.23
N ILE A 206 -8.70 -2.11 21.16
CA ILE A 206 -8.13 -0.78 20.83
C ILE A 206 -6.89 -0.95 19.96
N PHE A 207 -5.89 -1.73 20.40
CA PHE A 207 -4.66 -1.91 19.62
C PHE A 207 -4.92 -2.63 18.29
N LEU A 208 -5.76 -3.67 18.26
CA LEU A 208 -6.16 -4.34 17.02
C LEU A 208 -6.82 -3.35 16.06
N GLY A 209 -7.80 -2.57 16.54
CA GLY A 209 -8.50 -1.58 15.73
C GLY A 209 -7.58 -0.47 15.24
N THR A 210 -6.66 0.02 16.07
CA THR A 210 -5.65 1.02 15.68
C THR A 210 -4.69 0.48 14.63
N TRP A 211 -4.23 -0.76 14.75
CA TRP A 211 -3.40 -1.40 13.73
C TRP A 211 -4.15 -1.55 12.41
N LEU A 212 -5.36 -2.14 12.44
CA LEU A 212 -6.21 -2.32 11.27
C LEU A 212 -6.54 -0.99 10.58
N LEU A 213 -6.77 0.07 11.35
CA LEU A 213 -7.04 1.41 10.83
C LEU A 213 -5.81 1.99 10.12
N ASN A 214 -4.60 1.77 10.66
CA ASN A 214 -3.37 2.35 10.11
C ASN A 214 -2.89 1.65 8.83
N ILE A 215 -2.98 0.32 8.79
CA ILE A 215 -2.62 -0.47 7.62
C ILE A 215 -3.58 -0.23 6.44
N HIS A 216 -4.76 0.31 6.74
CA HIS A 216 -5.84 0.51 5.78
C HIS A 216 -5.52 1.56 4.71
N GLU A 217 -5.70 1.19 3.44
CA GLU A 217 -5.34 2.03 2.28
C GLU A 217 -6.09 3.37 2.26
N PHE A 218 -7.37 3.36 2.66
CA PHE A 218 -8.20 4.57 2.76
C PHE A 218 -7.66 5.60 3.76
N ILE A 219 -7.09 5.18 4.90
CA ILE A 219 -6.51 6.13 5.86
C ILE A 219 -5.16 6.63 5.37
N GLN A 220 -4.42 5.83 4.60
CA GLN A 220 -3.21 6.30 3.90
C GLN A 220 -3.53 7.36 2.85
N TYR A 221 -4.70 7.29 2.21
CA TYR A 221 -5.20 8.35 1.32
C TYR A 221 -5.51 9.65 2.07
N LEU A 222 -6.22 9.57 3.19
CA LEU A 222 -6.72 10.74 3.92
C LEU A 222 -5.64 11.42 4.78
N VAL A 223 -4.74 10.63 5.36
CA VAL A 223 -3.74 11.10 6.32
C VAL A 223 -2.37 10.74 5.77
N PRO A 224 -1.43 11.68 5.66
CA PRO A 224 -0.09 11.39 5.19
C PRO A 224 0.59 10.35 6.09
N ILE A 225 1.43 9.52 5.49
CA ILE A 225 2.24 8.57 6.24
C ILE A 225 3.46 9.30 6.79
N THR A 226 3.61 9.24 8.11
CA THR A 226 4.77 9.76 8.84
C THR A 226 5.46 8.61 9.57
N PRO A 227 6.76 8.72 9.88
CA PRO A 227 7.46 7.73 10.70
C PRO A 227 6.75 7.45 12.04
N THR A 228 6.17 8.47 12.66
CA THR A 228 5.40 8.33 13.91
C THR A 228 4.13 7.50 13.74
N ARG A 229 3.42 7.65 12.62
CA ARG A 229 2.23 6.85 12.33
C ARG A 229 2.60 5.38 12.14
N LEU A 230 3.72 5.09 11.49
CA LEU A 230 4.22 3.72 11.34
C LEU A 230 4.63 3.10 12.67
N GLN A 231 5.24 3.88 13.56
CA GLN A 231 5.53 3.43 14.92
C GLN A 231 4.25 3.03 15.66
N ILE A 232 3.16 3.82 15.52
CA ILE A 232 1.85 3.47 16.10
C ILE A 232 1.31 2.18 15.47
N GLU A 233 1.41 2.02 14.15
CA GLU A 233 0.99 0.80 13.44
C GLU A 233 1.71 -0.44 13.99
N TYR A 234 3.05 -0.42 14.02
CA TYR A 234 3.85 -1.54 14.49
C TYR A 234 3.68 -1.80 15.99
N LEU A 235 3.66 -0.76 16.82
CA LEU A 235 3.39 -0.90 18.25
C LEU A 235 2.04 -1.59 18.47
N SER A 236 1.00 -1.13 17.77
CA SER A 236 -0.34 -1.70 17.89
C SER A 236 -0.39 -3.16 17.43
N MET A 237 0.30 -3.48 16.33
CA MET A 237 0.45 -4.85 15.82
C MET A 237 1.10 -5.77 16.86
N TYR A 238 2.20 -5.34 17.49
CA TYR A 238 2.95 -6.17 18.44
C TYR A 238 2.31 -6.24 19.83
N VAL A 239 1.57 -5.20 20.25
CA VAL A 239 0.96 -5.12 21.57
C VAL A 239 -0.39 -5.83 21.62
N SER A 240 -1.16 -5.84 20.52
CA SER A 240 -2.47 -6.50 20.51
C SER A 240 -2.43 -7.98 20.94
N PRO A 241 -1.50 -8.84 20.48
CA PRO A 241 -1.46 -10.25 20.89
C PRO A 241 -1.11 -10.42 22.36
N VAL A 242 -0.33 -9.50 22.95
CA VAL A 242 0.00 -9.53 24.39
C VAL A 242 -1.26 -9.41 25.23
N PHE A 243 -2.17 -8.51 24.87
CA PHE A 243 -3.46 -8.35 25.55
C PHE A 243 -4.41 -9.52 25.32
N ALA A 244 -4.37 -10.15 24.14
CA ALA A 244 -5.11 -11.39 23.88
C ALA A 244 -4.60 -12.54 24.76
N LEU A 245 -3.29 -12.69 24.92
CA LEU A 245 -2.69 -13.69 25.80
C LEU A 245 -3.02 -13.42 27.27
N TRP A 246 -2.99 -12.16 27.70
CA TRP A 246 -3.38 -11.79 29.06
C TRP A 246 -4.85 -12.15 29.35
N PHE A 247 -5.76 -11.94 28.39
CA PHE A 247 -7.14 -12.39 28.52
C PHE A 247 -7.24 -13.90 28.69
N ILE A 248 -6.47 -14.69 27.93
CA ILE A 248 -6.44 -16.14 28.04
C ILE A 248 -5.96 -16.57 29.42
N GLU A 249 -4.88 -15.98 29.93
CA GLU A 249 -4.31 -16.29 31.25
C GLU A 249 -5.30 -16.03 32.39
N LEU A 250 -6.08 -14.94 32.31
CA LEU A 250 -7.10 -14.60 33.30
C LEU A 250 -8.26 -15.62 33.35
N ASN A 251 -8.58 -16.28 32.23
CA ASN A 251 -9.70 -17.22 32.13
C ASN A 251 -9.28 -18.69 32.23
N PHE A 252 -8.03 -19.00 31.86
CA PHE A 252 -7.47 -20.34 31.81
C PHE A 252 -6.08 -20.36 32.46
N PRO A 253 -5.99 -20.17 33.79
CA PRO A 253 -4.71 -20.18 34.47
C PRO A 253 -4.01 -21.53 34.26
N SER A 254 -2.76 -21.48 33.82
CA SER A 254 -1.99 -22.69 33.54
C SER A 254 -1.92 -23.58 34.79
N ARG A 255 -2.12 -24.89 34.61
CA ARG A 255 -1.98 -25.87 35.70
C ARG A 255 -0.56 -25.94 36.29
N ALA A 256 0.42 -25.24 35.71
CA ALA A 256 1.82 -25.24 36.14
C ALA A 256 2.09 -24.45 37.44
N ASN A 257 1.10 -23.66 37.92
CA ASN A 257 1.19 -22.91 39.18
C ASN A 257 0.31 -23.50 40.31
N LYS A 258 0.09 -24.82 40.33
CA LYS A 258 -0.49 -25.54 41.47
C LYS A 258 0.48 -26.55 42.04
#